data_AF-A0A523UIE9-F1
#
_entry.id   AF-A0A523UIE9-F1
#
_cell.length_a   1.000
_cell.length_b   1.000
_cell.length_c   1.000
_cell.angle_alpha   90.00
_cell.angle_beta   90.00
_cell.angle_gamma   90.00
#
_symmetry.space_group_name_H-M   'P 1'
#
loop_
_entity.id
_entity.type
_entity.pdbx_description
1 polymer ?
#
loop_
_entity_poly.entity_id
_entity_poly.type
_entity_poly.pdbx_seq_one_letter_code
_entity_poly.pdbx_strand_id
1 'polypeptide(L)' 'LWEAIQLTEKSEVVRRALGDHTFNAFIKNKKIEWDNYRIQVTDYELKRYLPIL' A
#
# COMPACT_ATOMS: atom_id res chain seq x y z
N LEU A 1 4.13 -3.50 2.34
CA LEU A 1 3.42 -3.02 1.13
C LEU A 1 3.86 -1.61 0.73
N TRP A 2 3.95 -0.66 1.68
CA TRP A 2 4.39 0.71 1.40
C TRP A 2 5.72 0.82 0.65
N GLU A 3 6.76 0.13 1.11
CA GLU A 3 8.10 0.17 0.49
C GLU A 3 8.08 -0.31 -0.96
N ALA A 4 7.29 -1.35 -1.26
CA ALA A 4 7.12 -1.86 -2.62
C ALA A 4 6.44 -0.82 -3.54
N ILE A 5 5.46 -0.06 -3.03
CA ILE A 5 4.84 1.04 -3.79
C ILE A 5 5.88 2.11 -4.09
N GLN A 6 6.67 2.53 -3.09
CA GLN A 6 7.70 3.56 -3.28
C GLN A 6 8.82 3.14 -4.25
N LEU A 7 9.21 1.86 -4.23
CA LEU A 7 10.16 1.31 -5.20
C LEU A 7 9.56 1.28 -6.60
N THR A 8 8.29 0.89 -6.72
CA THR A 8 7.58 0.81 -8.01
C THR A 8 7.42 2.20 -8.63
N GLU A 9 7.15 3.24 -7.83
CA GLU A 9 7.06 4.63 -8.29
C GLU A 9 8.33 5.13 -9.00
N LYS A 10 9.49 4.61 -8.60
CA LYS A 10 10.80 4.97 -9.18
C LYS A 10 11.22 4.06 -10.34
N SER A 11 10.44 3.03 -10.65
CA SER A 11 10.80 2.03 -11.65
C SER A 11 10.39 2.44 -13.06
N GLU A 12 11.38 2.85 -13.85
CA GLU A 12 11.19 3.13 -15.28
C GLU A 12 10.77 1.91 -16.09
N VAL A 13 11.17 0.71 -15.66
CA VAL A 13 10.81 -0.54 -16.33
C VAL A 13 9.31 -0.79 -16.20
N VAL A 14 8.78 -0.65 -14.97
CA VAL A 14 7.34 -0.85 -14.71
C VAL A 14 6.51 0.25 -15.36
N ARG A 15 6.98 1.50 -15.32
CA ARG A 15 6.32 2.63 -15.99
C ARG A 15 6.21 2.43 -17.50
N ARG A 16 7.28 1.97 -18.15
CA ARG A 16 7.27 1.66 -19.59
C ARG A 16 6.38 0.47 -19.95
N ALA A 17 6.34 -0.57 -19.11
CA ALA A 17 5.52 -1.75 -19.36
C ALA A 17 4.02 -1.47 -19.27
N LEU A 18 3.60 -0.58 -18.35
CA LEU A 18 2.17 -0.27 -18.13
C LEU A 18 1.67 0.96 -18.91
N GLY A 19 2.58 1.85 -19.30
CA GLY A 19 2.25 3.16 -19.87
C GLY A 19 1.86 4.17 -18.78
N ASP A 20 2.04 5.47 -19.08
CA ASP A 20 1.94 6.55 -18.08
C ASP A 20 0.58 6.61 -17.37
N HIS A 21 -0.52 6.52 -18.11
CA HIS A 21 -1.86 6.62 -17.54
C HIS A 21 -2.15 5.45 -16.59
N THR A 22 -1.90 4.22 -17.02
CA THR A 22 -2.12 3.00 -16.23
C THR A 22 -1.21 2.95 -15.01
N PHE A 23 0.06 3.34 -15.16
CA PHE A 23 1.02 3.39 -14.06
C PHE A 23 0.57 4.36 -12.98
N ASN A 24 0.17 5.58 -13.34
CA ASN A 24 -0.30 6.57 -12.39
C ASN A 24 -1.58 6.11 -11.65
N ALA A 25 -2.53 5.53 -12.38
CA ALA A 25 -3.75 4.96 -11.78
C ALA A 25 -3.43 3.79 -10.84
N PHE A 26 -2.51 2.90 -11.23
CA PHE A 26 -2.08 1.76 -10.43
C PHE A 26 -1.46 2.20 -9.10
N ILE A 27 -0.49 3.12 -9.13
CA ILE A 27 0.15 3.66 -7.93
C ILE A 27 -0.87 4.33 -7.02
N LYS A 28 -1.75 5.18 -7.58
CA LYS A 28 -2.80 5.85 -6.81
C LYS A 28 -3.71 4.86 -6.09
N ASN A 29 -4.18 3.83 -6.79
CA ASN A 29 -5.03 2.81 -6.20
C ASN A 29 -4.32 2.05 -5.08
N LYS A 30 -3.04 1.69 -5.27
CA LYS A 30 -2.26 0.99 -4.25
C LYS A 30 -1.99 1.85 -3.01
N LYS A 31 -1.84 3.16 -3.16
CA LYS A 31 -1.74 4.08 -2.01
C LYS A 31 -3.03 4.15 -1.20
N ILE A 32 -4.19 4.21 -1.87
CA ILE A 32 -5.51 4.20 -1.21
C ILE A 32 -5.70 2.89 -0.44
N GLU A 33 -5.37 1.75 -1.07
CA GLU A 33 -5.44 0.43 -0.43
C GLU A 33 -4.56 0.36 0.82
N TRP A 34 -3.33 0.88 0.75
CA TRP A 34 -2.44 0.93 1.89
C TRP A 34 -2.95 1.83 3.02
N ASP A 35 -3.49 3.00 2.70
CA ASP A 35 -4.01 3.93 3.70
C ASP A 35 -5.22 3.34 4.44
N ASN A 36 -6.12 2.67 3.71
CA ASN A 36 -7.24 1.96 4.31
C ASN A 36 -6.77 0.82 5.22
N TYR A 37 -5.74 0.08 4.81
CA TYR A 37 -5.22 -1.03 5.60
C TYR A 37 -4.56 -0.55 6.90
N ARG A 38 -3.72 0.51 6.84
CA ARG A 38 -2.95 0.95 8.01
C ARG A 38 -3.79 1.60 9.12
N ILE A 39 -4.99 2.10 8.81
CA ILE A 39 -5.90 2.68 9.80
C ILE A 39 -6.80 1.64 10.46
N GLN A 40 -6.84 0.42 9.93
CA GLN A 40 -7.65 -0.66 10.46
C GLN A 40 -6.99 -1.24 11.72
N VAL A 41 -7.74 -1.29 12.82
CA VAL A 41 -7.36 -2.09 13.98
C VAL A 41 -7.78 -3.53 13.73
N THR A 42 -6.81 -4.43 13.68
CA THR A 42 -7.01 -5.84 13.39
C THR A 42 -7.33 -6.63 14.66
N ASP A 43 -8.03 -7.76 14.51
CA ASP A 43 -8.31 -8.67 15.62
C ASP A 43 -7.03 -9.14 16.33
N TYR A 44 -5.92 -9.24 15.59
CA TYR A 44 -4.61 -9.54 16.14
C TYR A 44 -4.18 -8.48 17.15
N GLU A 45 -4.29 -7.20 16.79
CA GLU A 45 -3.93 -6.08 17.66
C GLU A 45 -4.86 -6.02 18.88
N LEU A 46 -6.17 -6.21 18.69
CA LEU A 46 -7.12 -6.29 19.81
C LEU A 46 -6.74 -7.41 20.78
N LYS A 47 -6.52 -8.63 20.29
CA LYS A 47 -6.17 -9.78 21.15
C LYS A 47 -4.80 -9.62 21.82
N ARG A 48 -3.87 -8.92 21.18
CA ARG A 48 -2.52 -8.73 21.71
C ARG A 48 -2.44 -7.64 22.76
N TYR A 49 -3.13 -6.52 22.57
CA TYR A 49 -2.93 -5.32 23.39
C TYR A 49 -4.09 -5.05 24.36
N LEU A 50 -5.32 -5.44 24.03
CA LEU A 50 -6.48 -5.20 24.89
C LEU A 50 -6.45 -6.00 26.21
N PRO A 51 -6.01 -7.28 26.26
CA PRO A 51 -5.93 -8.05 27.51
C PRO A 51 -4.77 -7.66 28.44
N ILE A 52 -3.85 -6.81 27.98
CA ILE A 52 -2.67 -6.36 28.74
C ILE A 52 -2.97 -5.05 29.48
N LEU A 53 -4.08 -4.36 29.14
CA LEU A 53 -4.62 -3.18 29.83
C LEU A 53 -5.48 -3.59 31.03
#